data_AF-D9SEP5-F1
#
_entry.id   AF-D9SEP5-F1
#
_cell.length_a   1.000
_cell.length_b   1.000
_cell.length_c   1.000
_cell.angle_alpha   90.00
_cell.angle_beta   90.00
_cell.angle_gamma   90.00
#
_symmetry.space_group_name_H-M   'P 1'
#
loop_
_entity.id
_entity.type
_entity.pdbx_description
1 polymer ?
#
loop_
_entity_poly.entity_id
_entity_poly.type
_entity_poly.pdbx_seq_one_letter_code
_entity_poly.pdbx_strand_id
1 'polypeptide(L)'
;MFFETTIDKRSKKAMIDFLAGHYRYNTMNGWNHSTSYAHCIKVNKLGLTSEQSNAAYDMLQTDFWNEIDEPIADFTSEMSGSYTIGTNGRSNGYLVLYKSEYELTGFKSYCRTCGQRNFKLVHDAAKSADHAFIEAYVFRNGGCWVDAIYLAEPAIAAIELSDEEKLSMVQSAKLACKDATIGNKCGACGTEGEHGRVNYTRPQKRLSVSGKNVDQNEDFSEWSLPELRNRVELVRRFDQACDEIRDNFIGLISTCKVVEEVVMIPKTVKRIECCHAS
;
A
#
# COMPACT_ATOMS: atom_id res chain seq x y z
N MET A 1 12.08 8.86 -26.69
CA MET A 1 10.70 8.36 -26.60
C MET A 1 10.64 7.06 -27.37
N PHE A 2 10.51 5.95 -26.65
CA PHE A 2 10.37 4.62 -27.23
C PHE A 2 8.88 4.24 -27.33
N PHE A 3 8.09 4.61 -26.33
CA PHE A 3 6.64 4.40 -26.26
C PHE A 3 5.86 5.68 -26.59
N GLU A 4 6.27 6.84 -26.08
CA GLU A 4 5.50 8.08 -26.26
C GLU A 4 5.41 8.49 -27.74
N THR A 5 4.19 8.81 -28.17
CA THR A 5 3.92 9.32 -29.52
C THR A 5 3.48 10.79 -29.50
N THR A 6 4.12 11.61 -30.32
CA THR A 6 3.69 13.00 -30.54
C THR A 6 2.41 13.03 -31.39
N ILE A 7 1.36 13.67 -30.88
CA ILE A 7 0.08 13.80 -31.60
C ILE A 7 -0.45 15.24 -31.65
N ASP A 8 -1.20 15.57 -32.70
CA ASP A 8 -1.90 16.86 -32.81
C ASP A 8 -3.20 16.86 -32.00
N LYS A 9 -3.17 17.54 -30.84
CA LYS A 9 -4.31 17.70 -29.92
C LYS A 9 -5.41 18.66 -30.42
N ARG A 10 -5.26 19.23 -31.62
CA ARG A 10 -6.27 20.07 -32.28
C ARG A 10 -7.16 19.24 -33.21
N SER A 11 -6.66 18.12 -33.73
CA SER A 11 -7.40 17.23 -34.62
C SER A 11 -8.20 16.20 -33.80
N LYS A 12 -9.54 16.30 -33.83
CA LYS A 12 -10.43 15.30 -33.21
C LYS A 12 -10.10 13.89 -33.70
N LYS A 13 -9.91 13.76 -35.02
CA LYS A 13 -9.58 12.49 -35.66
C LYS A 13 -8.25 11.93 -35.15
N ALA A 14 -7.20 12.74 -35.04
CA ALA A 14 -5.90 12.27 -34.55
C ALA A 14 -5.98 11.76 -33.10
N MET A 15 -6.77 12.43 -32.25
CA MET A 15 -6.98 11.99 -30.87
C MET A 15 -7.76 10.69 -30.78
N ILE A 16 -8.81 10.52 -31.60
CA ILE A 16 -9.59 9.27 -31.69
C ILE A 16 -8.70 8.13 -32.18
N ASP A 17 -7.97 8.34 -33.27
CA ASP A 17 -7.10 7.32 -33.87
C ASP A 17 -6.01 6.88 -32.88
N PHE A 18 -5.45 7.82 -32.11
CA PHE A 18 -4.49 7.54 -31.04
C PHE A 18 -5.10 6.67 -29.93
N LEU A 19 -6.24 7.05 -29.37
CA LEU A 19 -6.87 6.33 -28.26
C LEU A 19 -7.40 4.95 -28.67
N ALA A 20 -8.01 4.84 -29.85
CA ALA A 20 -8.54 3.58 -30.36
C ALA A 20 -7.45 2.62 -30.84
N GLY A 21 -6.36 3.17 -31.39
CA GLY A 21 -5.24 2.40 -31.94
C GLY A 21 -4.18 2.00 -30.92
N HIS A 22 -4.21 2.55 -29.70
CA HIS A 22 -3.22 2.25 -28.68
C HIS A 22 -3.24 0.77 -28.28
N TYR A 23 -2.07 0.17 -28.10
CA TYR A 23 -1.95 -1.22 -27.66
C TYR A 23 -2.64 -1.45 -26.30
N ARG A 24 -3.26 -2.61 -26.14
CA ARG A 24 -4.01 -2.98 -24.94
C ARG A 24 -3.62 -4.36 -24.44
N TYR A 25 -3.63 -4.53 -23.12
CA TYR A 25 -3.41 -5.81 -22.47
C TYR A 25 -4.52 -6.11 -21.46
N ASN A 26 -4.73 -7.39 -21.16
CA ASN A 26 -5.72 -7.82 -20.19
C ASN A 26 -5.40 -7.29 -18.79
N THR A 27 -6.39 -6.81 -18.05
CA THR A 27 -6.23 -6.36 -16.66
C THR A 27 -6.34 -7.53 -15.67
N MET A 28 -7.32 -8.43 -15.85
CA MET A 28 -7.46 -9.70 -15.12
C MET A 28 -7.99 -10.79 -16.06
N ASN A 29 -7.07 -11.37 -16.85
CA ASN A 29 -7.41 -12.34 -17.90
C ASN A 29 -8.27 -13.50 -17.39
N GLY A 30 -9.27 -13.91 -18.16
CA GLY A 30 -10.18 -15.02 -17.84
C GLY A 30 -11.19 -14.75 -16.73
N TRP A 31 -11.07 -13.64 -15.99
CA TRP A 31 -11.97 -13.30 -14.89
C TRP A 31 -12.96 -12.18 -15.26
N ASN A 32 -12.49 -11.19 -16.04
CA ASN A 32 -13.31 -10.02 -16.38
C ASN A 32 -13.30 -9.64 -17.85
N HIS A 33 -12.57 -10.36 -18.71
CA HIS A 33 -12.35 -10.06 -20.13
C HIS A 33 -12.00 -8.58 -20.41
N SER A 34 -11.43 -7.90 -19.41
CA SER A 34 -11.18 -6.48 -19.44
C SER A 34 -9.76 -6.20 -19.90
N THR A 35 -9.60 -5.14 -20.68
CA THR A 35 -8.30 -4.67 -21.18
C THR A 35 -8.08 -3.21 -20.84
N SER A 36 -6.83 -2.80 -20.76
CA SER A 36 -6.43 -1.41 -20.59
C SER A 36 -5.24 -1.08 -21.48
N TYR A 37 -4.93 0.20 -21.61
CA TYR A 37 -3.73 0.71 -22.27
C TYR A 37 -2.49 0.05 -21.67
N ALA A 38 -1.57 -0.40 -22.54
CA ALA A 38 -0.41 -1.15 -22.10
C ALA A 38 0.79 -1.00 -23.03
N HIS A 39 1.97 -1.33 -22.52
CA HIS A 39 3.21 -1.45 -23.28
C HIS A 39 3.90 -2.78 -22.99
N CYS A 40 4.46 -3.41 -24.02
CA CYS A 40 5.21 -4.66 -23.88
C CYS A 40 6.65 -4.34 -23.45
N ILE A 41 7.03 -4.83 -22.27
CA ILE A 41 8.36 -4.60 -21.68
C ILE A 41 9.22 -5.87 -21.64
N LYS A 42 8.93 -6.86 -22.49
CA LYS A 42 9.80 -8.03 -22.63
C LYS A 42 11.17 -7.60 -23.16
N VAL A 43 12.25 -8.13 -22.60
CA VAL A 43 13.65 -7.79 -22.94
C VAL A 43 13.89 -7.72 -24.46
N ASN A 44 13.41 -8.73 -25.20
CA ASN A 44 13.55 -8.80 -26.65
C ASN A 44 12.65 -7.84 -27.46
N LYS A 45 11.85 -7.00 -26.79
CA LYS A 45 10.94 -5.99 -27.35
C LYS A 45 11.23 -4.57 -26.85
N LEU A 46 12.23 -4.38 -25.99
CA LEU A 46 12.59 -3.07 -25.41
C LEU A 46 13.59 -2.24 -26.23
N GLY A 47 13.99 -2.75 -27.41
CA GLY A 47 14.96 -2.07 -28.27
C GLY A 47 16.37 -2.01 -27.66
N LEU A 48 16.74 -3.00 -26.86
CA LEU A 48 18.05 -3.11 -26.22
C LEU A 48 19.10 -3.63 -27.22
N THR A 49 20.36 -3.24 -27.03
CA THR A 49 21.49 -3.88 -27.72
C THR A 49 21.67 -5.33 -27.23
N SER A 50 22.49 -6.13 -27.92
CA SER A 50 22.81 -7.49 -27.48
C SER A 50 23.49 -7.52 -26.11
N GLU A 51 24.40 -6.59 -25.85
CA GLU A 51 25.09 -6.45 -24.57
C GLU A 51 24.12 -6.08 -23.44
N GLN A 52 23.24 -5.10 -23.69
CA GLN A 52 22.18 -4.71 -22.75
C GLN A 52 21.19 -5.86 -22.51
N SER A 53 20.85 -6.63 -23.54
CA SER A 53 19.93 -7.75 -23.41
C SER A 53 20.49 -8.83 -22.48
N ASN A 54 21.79 -9.14 -22.59
CA ASN A 54 22.45 -10.08 -21.68
C ASN A 54 22.42 -9.57 -20.23
N ALA A 55 22.84 -8.32 -20.01
CA ALA A 55 22.79 -7.70 -18.68
C ALA A 55 21.38 -7.63 -18.10
N ALA A 56 20.37 -7.40 -18.94
CA ALA A 56 18.97 -7.41 -18.55
C ALA A 56 18.50 -8.79 -18.07
N TYR A 57 18.92 -9.88 -18.74
CA TYR A 57 18.58 -11.24 -18.29
C TYR A 57 19.17 -11.58 -16.92
N ASP A 58 20.37 -11.12 -16.63
CA ASP A 58 20.97 -11.25 -15.30
C ASP A 58 20.17 -10.44 -14.27
N MET A 59 19.84 -9.19 -14.60
CA MET A 59 19.09 -8.28 -13.71
C MET A 59 17.72 -8.84 -13.31
N LEU A 60 17.04 -9.56 -14.21
CA LEU A 60 15.74 -10.21 -13.94
C LEU A 60 15.80 -11.27 -12.83
N GLN A 61 16.99 -11.69 -12.38
CA GLN A 61 17.16 -12.60 -11.23
C GLN A 61 17.15 -11.87 -9.88
N THR A 62 17.01 -10.54 -9.88
CA THR A 62 17.05 -9.69 -8.67
C THR A 62 15.73 -8.95 -8.45
N ASP A 63 15.57 -8.32 -7.29
CA ASP A 63 14.44 -7.41 -7.01
C ASP A 63 14.75 -5.97 -7.45
N PHE A 64 14.97 -5.79 -8.75
CA PHE A 64 15.41 -4.52 -9.35
C PHE A 64 14.31 -3.46 -9.42
N TRP A 65 13.04 -3.80 -9.15
CA TRP A 65 11.93 -2.86 -9.31
C TRP A 65 12.05 -1.64 -8.41
N ASN A 66 12.55 -1.81 -7.18
CA ASN A 66 12.77 -0.69 -6.25
C ASN A 66 13.74 0.38 -6.79
N GLU A 67 14.57 0.02 -7.79
CA GLU A 67 15.54 0.93 -8.40
C GLU A 67 14.97 1.69 -9.61
N ILE A 68 13.80 1.27 -10.13
CA ILE A 68 13.25 1.80 -11.39
C ILE A 68 11.78 2.22 -11.32
N ASP A 69 11.10 2.01 -10.18
CA ASP A 69 9.65 2.20 -10.05
C ASP A 69 9.22 3.62 -9.64
N GLU A 70 10.16 4.53 -9.36
CA GLU A 70 9.89 5.95 -9.08
C GLU A 70 8.87 6.59 -10.05
N PRO A 71 8.97 6.41 -11.39
CA PRO A 71 8.01 7.01 -12.31
C PRO A 71 6.56 6.52 -12.12
N ILE A 72 6.36 5.33 -11.53
CA ILE A 72 5.02 4.84 -11.17
C ILE A 72 4.43 5.69 -10.05
N ALA A 73 5.24 6.01 -9.03
CA ALA A 73 4.83 6.83 -7.90
C ALA A 73 4.52 8.26 -8.34
N ASP A 74 5.37 8.85 -9.18
CA ASP A 74 5.19 10.18 -9.75
C ASP A 74 3.92 10.26 -10.60
N PHE A 75 3.75 9.33 -11.54
CA PHE A 75 2.53 9.23 -12.35
C PHE A 75 1.28 9.10 -11.47
N THR A 76 1.32 8.25 -10.45
CA THR A 76 0.17 8.05 -9.54
C THR A 76 -0.15 9.32 -8.76
N SER A 77 0.87 10.05 -8.32
CA SER A 77 0.74 11.33 -7.62
C SER A 77 0.16 12.42 -8.54
N GLU A 78 0.67 12.56 -9.76
CA GLU A 78 0.16 13.47 -10.79
C GLU A 78 -1.32 13.23 -11.09
N MET A 79 -1.72 11.95 -11.14
CA MET A 79 -3.11 11.53 -11.37
C MET A 79 -3.97 11.56 -10.10
N SER A 80 -3.46 12.13 -9.00
CA SER A 80 -4.13 12.22 -7.69
C SER A 80 -4.65 10.85 -7.19
N GLY A 81 -3.95 9.78 -7.53
CA GLY A 81 -4.30 8.40 -7.19
C GLY A 81 -5.43 7.78 -8.01
N SER A 82 -6.02 8.50 -8.98
CA SER A 82 -7.13 7.97 -9.81
C SER A 82 -6.67 6.93 -10.83
N TYR A 83 -5.38 6.98 -11.17
CA TYR A 83 -4.72 6.04 -12.06
C TYR A 83 -3.34 5.68 -11.54
N THR A 84 -2.87 4.49 -11.89
CA THR A 84 -1.54 3.99 -11.58
C THR A 84 -1.05 3.02 -12.66
N ILE A 85 0.20 2.60 -12.56
CA ILE A 85 0.83 1.66 -13.49
C ILE A 85 1.12 0.37 -12.74
N GLY A 86 0.81 -0.77 -13.34
CA GLY A 86 1.13 -2.08 -12.77
C GLY A 86 1.70 -3.02 -13.82
N THR A 87 2.47 -4.01 -13.37
CA THR A 87 2.97 -5.07 -14.25
C THR A 87 1.94 -6.19 -14.42
N ASN A 88 1.80 -6.73 -15.61
CA ASN A 88 0.92 -7.88 -15.86
C ASN A 88 1.48 -8.82 -16.94
N GLY A 89 0.82 -9.97 -17.10
CA GLY A 89 1.14 -11.01 -18.05
C GLY A 89 2.22 -11.97 -17.56
N ARG A 90 2.52 -12.98 -18.39
CA ARG A 90 3.56 -13.97 -18.08
C ARG A 90 4.90 -13.26 -17.85
N SER A 91 5.52 -13.54 -16.72
CA SER A 91 6.79 -12.93 -16.30
C SER A 91 6.73 -11.40 -16.22
N ASN A 92 5.56 -10.82 -15.90
CA ASN A 92 5.37 -9.38 -15.74
C ASN A 92 5.78 -8.56 -16.98
N GLY A 93 5.65 -9.15 -18.18
CA GLY A 93 6.17 -8.58 -19.42
C GLY A 93 5.39 -7.40 -20.01
N TYR A 94 4.45 -6.80 -19.28
CA TYR A 94 3.66 -5.65 -19.71
C TYR A 94 3.52 -4.63 -18.58
N LEU A 95 3.68 -3.35 -18.90
CA LEU A 95 3.17 -2.25 -18.08
C LEU A 95 1.75 -1.93 -18.53
N VAL A 96 0.84 -1.82 -17.57
CA VAL A 96 -0.59 -1.63 -17.82
C VAL A 96 -1.12 -0.46 -17.00
N LEU A 97 -1.86 0.43 -17.63
CA LEU A 97 -2.56 1.52 -16.96
C LEU A 97 -3.77 0.97 -16.19
N TYR A 98 -3.86 1.28 -14.90
CA TYR A 98 -4.97 0.86 -14.05
C TYR A 98 -5.72 2.06 -13.49
N LYS A 99 -7.02 1.88 -13.25
CA LYS A 99 -7.78 2.74 -12.34
C LYS A 99 -7.39 2.41 -10.91
N SER A 100 -7.27 3.44 -10.09
CA SER A 100 -6.97 3.29 -8.69
C SER A 100 -7.69 4.34 -7.84
N GLU A 101 -7.67 4.13 -6.53
CA GLU A 101 -8.14 5.12 -5.56
C GLU A 101 -7.38 4.98 -4.24
N TYR A 102 -7.19 6.09 -3.54
CA TYR A 102 -6.65 6.05 -2.18
C TYR A 102 -7.76 5.72 -1.18
N GLU A 103 -7.68 4.56 -0.56
CA GLU A 103 -8.61 4.15 0.49
C GLU A 103 -7.96 4.20 1.87
N LEU A 104 -8.76 4.57 2.88
CA LEU A 104 -8.32 4.52 4.27
C LEU A 104 -8.16 3.07 4.70
N THR A 105 -6.99 2.76 5.25
CA THR A 105 -6.69 1.41 5.74
C THR A 105 -7.40 1.08 7.05
N GLY A 106 -7.90 2.09 7.77
CA GLY A 106 -8.49 1.95 9.11
C GLY A 106 -7.46 1.73 10.23
N PHE A 107 -6.17 1.54 9.92
CA PHE A 107 -5.15 1.40 10.95
C PHE A 107 -4.94 2.73 11.69
N LYS A 108 -4.90 2.64 13.03
CA LYS A 108 -4.82 3.79 13.93
C LYS A 108 -3.51 3.86 14.70
N SER A 109 -2.86 2.72 14.94
CA SER A 109 -1.53 2.65 15.57
C SER A 109 -0.63 1.60 14.92
N TYR A 110 0.68 1.69 15.18
CA TYR A 110 1.66 0.70 14.74
C TYR A 110 2.74 0.48 15.80
N CYS A 111 3.36 -0.69 15.79
CA CYS A 111 4.48 -1.03 16.67
C CYS A 111 5.79 -0.42 16.16
N ARG A 112 6.52 0.29 17.03
CA ARG A 112 7.82 0.88 16.71
C ARG A 112 8.93 -0.15 16.51
N THR A 113 8.80 -1.35 17.08
CA THR A 113 9.81 -2.43 16.96
C THR A 113 9.60 -3.28 15.71
N CYS A 114 8.40 -3.81 15.49
CA CYS A 114 8.16 -4.79 14.43
C CYS A 114 7.28 -4.28 13.27
N GLY A 115 6.82 -3.03 13.32
CA GLY A 115 5.96 -2.44 12.28
C GLY A 115 4.52 -2.96 12.26
N GLN A 116 4.14 -3.90 13.15
CA GLN A 116 2.79 -4.45 13.19
C GLN A 116 1.74 -3.33 13.37
N ARG A 117 0.81 -3.24 12.42
CA ARG A 117 -0.29 -2.26 12.41
C ARG A 117 -1.49 -2.75 13.23
N ASN A 118 -2.27 -1.82 13.78
CA ASN A 118 -3.42 -2.09 14.62
C ASN A 118 -4.58 -1.10 14.36
N PHE A 119 -5.82 -1.61 14.41
CA PHE A 119 -7.05 -0.82 14.18
C PHE A 119 -7.48 0.02 15.39
N LYS A 120 -6.89 -0.19 16.57
CA LYS A 120 -7.15 0.60 17.77
C LYS A 120 -6.04 1.61 18.03
N LEU A 121 -6.42 2.74 18.62
CA LEU A 121 -5.50 3.72 19.18
C LEU A 121 -4.86 3.17 20.46
N VAL A 122 -3.68 3.69 20.80
CA VAL A 122 -3.15 3.71 22.15
C VAL A 122 -3.86 4.85 22.88
N HIS A 123 -4.59 4.54 23.95
CA HIS A 123 -5.29 5.53 24.77
C HIS A 123 -4.28 6.32 25.60
N ASP A 124 -4.42 7.64 25.60
CA ASP A 124 -3.68 8.51 26.52
C ASP A 124 -4.46 8.58 27.83
N ALA A 125 -3.86 8.13 28.92
CA ALA A 125 -4.52 8.08 30.22
C ALA A 125 -4.96 9.48 30.67
N ALA A 126 -6.11 9.55 31.34
CA ALA A 126 -6.60 10.78 31.94
C ALA A 126 -5.57 11.39 32.91
N LYS A 127 -5.59 12.72 33.03
CA LYS A 127 -4.65 13.46 33.89
C LYS A 127 -4.93 13.28 35.39
N SER A 128 -6.18 13.03 35.78
CA SER A 128 -6.53 12.81 37.19
C SER A 128 -6.34 11.33 37.54
N ALA A 129 -5.81 11.06 38.74
CA ALA A 129 -5.57 9.70 39.21
C ALA A 129 -6.88 8.89 39.30
N ASP A 130 -7.95 9.50 39.81
CA ASP A 130 -9.27 8.87 39.94
C ASP A 130 -9.88 8.55 38.58
N HIS A 131 -9.78 9.49 37.64
CA HIS A 131 -10.28 9.28 36.27
C HIS A 131 -9.46 8.18 35.57
N ALA A 132 -8.14 8.21 35.67
CA ALA A 132 -7.29 7.17 35.10
C ALA A 132 -7.58 5.78 35.70
N PHE A 133 -7.90 5.72 37.00
CA PHE A 133 -8.30 4.48 37.65
C PHE A 133 -9.63 3.95 37.09
N ILE A 134 -10.66 4.80 37.02
CA ILE A 134 -11.96 4.46 36.44
C ILE A 134 -11.80 4.02 34.98
N GLU A 135 -11.03 4.77 34.18
CA GLU A 135 -10.70 4.40 32.80
C GLU A 135 -10.06 3.01 32.72
N ALA A 136 -9.00 2.76 33.50
CA ALA A 136 -8.33 1.46 33.51
C ALA A 136 -9.27 0.32 33.93
N TYR A 137 -10.20 0.57 34.86
CA TYR A 137 -11.20 -0.40 35.26
C TYR A 137 -12.20 -0.71 34.13
N VAL A 138 -12.72 0.32 33.46
CA VAL A 138 -13.64 0.19 32.33
C VAL A 138 -12.97 -0.51 31.14
N PHE A 139 -11.74 -0.11 30.78
CA PHE A 139 -10.99 -0.69 29.66
C PHE A 139 -10.69 -2.18 29.86
N ARG A 140 -10.35 -2.61 31.08
CA ARG A 140 -10.09 -4.04 31.40
C ARG A 140 -11.31 -4.93 31.14
N ASN A 141 -12.51 -4.39 31.37
CA ASN A 141 -13.78 -5.07 31.14
C ASN A 141 -14.37 -4.78 29.75
N GLY A 142 -13.66 -4.03 28.90
CA GLY A 142 -14.13 -3.66 27.56
C GLY A 142 -15.34 -2.72 27.53
N GLY A 143 -15.67 -2.07 28.63
CA GLY A 143 -16.82 -1.16 28.72
C GLY A 143 -18.19 -1.83 28.56
N CYS A 144 -18.30 -3.14 28.82
CA CYS A 144 -19.49 -3.93 28.49
C CYS A 144 -20.58 -3.91 29.57
N TRP A 145 -20.27 -3.48 30.81
CA TRP A 145 -21.27 -3.48 31.89
C TRP A 145 -22.20 -2.27 31.81
N VAL A 146 -23.39 -2.43 32.37
CA VAL A 146 -24.32 -1.31 32.56
C VAL A 146 -23.77 -0.36 33.63
N ASP A 147 -24.10 0.92 33.51
CA ASP A 147 -23.46 1.99 34.30
C ASP A 147 -23.61 1.78 35.81
N ALA A 148 -24.77 1.30 36.26
CA ALA A 148 -25.03 0.99 37.67
C ALA A 148 -24.08 -0.07 38.25
N ILE A 149 -23.61 -1.03 37.43
CA ILE A 149 -22.66 -2.05 37.89
C ILE A 149 -21.29 -1.41 38.12
N TYR A 150 -20.85 -0.51 37.24
CA TYR A 150 -19.59 0.20 37.45
C TYR A 150 -19.63 1.08 38.70
N LEU A 151 -20.74 1.81 38.95
CA LEU A 151 -20.88 2.65 40.13
C LEU A 151 -20.95 1.86 41.44
N ALA A 152 -21.55 0.67 41.41
CA ALA A 152 -21.66 -0.21 42.57
C ALA A 152 -20.38 -0.99 42.89
N GLU A 153 -19.40 -1.01 41.99
CA GLU A 153 -18.13 -1.71 42.21
C GLU A 153 -17.38 -1.09 43.40
N PRO A 154 -16.98 -1.86 44.44
CA PRO A 154 -16.33 -1.32 45.63
C PRO A 154 -15.14 -0.40 45.35
N ALA A 155 -14.35 -0.73 44.32
CA ALA A 155 -13.18 0.06 43.94
C ALA A 155 -13.53 1.42 43.33
N ILE A 156 -14.67 1.55 42.63
CA ILE A 156 -15.15 2.83 42.06
C ILE A 156 -16.00 3.59 43.09
N ALA A 157 -16.81 2.88 43.88
CA ALA A 157 -17.64 3.46 44.92
C ALA A 157 -16.81 4.18 45.99
N ALA A 158 -15.64 3.64 46.35
CA ALA A 158 -14.74 4.20 47.36
C ALA A 158 -14.03 5.51 46.94
N ILE A 159 -14.10 5.91 45.66
CA ILE A 159 -13.50 7.15 45.18
C ILE A 159 -14.31 8.34 45.72
N GLU A 160 -13.62 9.36 46.26
CA GLU A 160 -14.21 10.58 46.83
C GLU A 160 -14.69 11.56 45.75
N LEU A 161 -15.57 11.10 44.87
CA LEU A 161 -16.25 11.87 43.84
C LEU A 161 -17.76 11.64 43.91
N SER A 162 -18.54 12.58 43.41
CA SER A 162 -19.99 12.40 43.26
C SER A 162 -20.30 11.28 42.26
N ASP A 163 -21.46 10.65 42.40
CA ASP A 163 -21.90 9.61 41.47
C ASP A 163 -22.09 10.16 40.04
N GLU A 164 -22.43 11.44 39.92
CA GLU A 164 -22.55 12.14 38.64
C GLU A 164 -21.18 12.27 37.93
N GLU A 165 -20.13 12.63 38.67
CA GLU A 165 -18.76 12.69 38.14
C GLU A 165 -18.23 11.31 37.74
N LYS A 166 -18.42 10.30 38.61
CA LYS A 166 -18.03 8.91 38.33
C LYS A 166 -18.74 8.40 37.08
N LEU A 167 -20.04 8.65 36.96
CA LEU A 167 -20.84 8.23 35.81
C LEU A 167 -20.32 8.86 34.52
N SER A 168 -20.02 10.17 34.54
CA SER A 168 -19.45 10.88 33.39
C SER A 168 -18.12 10.25 32.94
N MET A 169 -17.23 9.95 33.90
CA MET A 169 -15.94 9.29 33.64
C MET A 169 -16.13 7.88 33.07
N VAL A 170 -17.04 7.07 33.63
CA VAL A 170 -17.36 5.73 33.14
C VAL A 170 -17.89 5.79 31.70
N GLN A 171 -18.82 6.68 31.40
CA GLN A 171 -19.40 6.81 30.07
C GLN A 171 -18.38 7.27 29.03
N SER A 172 -17.51 8.23 29.39
CA SER A 172 -16.38 8.66 28.57
C SER A 172 -15.43 7.49 28.27
N ALA A 173 -15.04 6.73 29.30
CA ALA A 173 -14.17 5.58 29.16
C ALA A 173 -14.80 4.46 28.29
N LYS A 174 -16.11 4.22 28.43
CA LYS A 174 -16.86 3.26 27.59
C LYS A 174 -16.87 3.66 26.12
N LEU A 175 -16.91 4.96 25.82
CA LEU A 175 -16.80 5.44 24.45
C LEU A 175 -15.37 5.24 23.91
N ALA A 176 -14.36 5.60 24.70
CA ALA A 176 -12.95 5.49 24.32
C ALA A 176 -12.50 4.04 24.09
N CYS A 177 -12.91 3.08 24.92
CA CYS A 177 -12.45 1.68 24.84
C CYS A 177 -12.92 0.92 23.58
N LYS A 178 -13.93 1.45 22.87
CA LYS A 178 -14.36 0.93 21.55
C LYS A 178 -13.23 1.04 20.54
N ASP A 179 -12.58 2.21 20.50
CA ASP A 179 -11.62 2.58 19.47
C ASP A 179 -10.16 2.60 19.94
N ALA A 180 -9.93 2.47 21.25
CA ALA A 180 -8.61 2.50 21.85
C ALA A 180 -8.34 1.31 22.78
N THR A 181 -7.07 1.07 23.08
CA THR A 181 -6.60 0.14 24.10
C THR A 181 -5.77 0.88 25.13
N ILE A 182 -5.88 0.48 26.40
CA ILE A 182 -5.00 0.97 27.45
C ILE A 182 -3.61 0.35 27.31
N GLY A 183 -2.58 1.17 27.50
CA GLY A 183 -1.20 0.78 27.25
C GLY A 183 -0.92 0.54 25.77
N ASN A 184 0.36 0.33 25.47
CA ASN A 184 0.83 0.25 24.08
C ASN A 184 1.53 -1.07 23.74
N LYS A 185 1.33 -2.13 24.54
CA LYS A 185 1.91 -3.43 24.26
C LYS A 185 1.54 -3.92 22.86
N CYS A 186 2.52 -4.45 22.13
CA CYS A 186 2.32 -5.05 20.82
C CYS A 186 1.90 -6.52 20.97
N GLY A 187 0.78 -6.90 20.36
CA GLY A 187 0.31 -8.29 20.38
C GLY A 187 1.16 -9.27 19.58
N ALA A 188 2.00 -8.79 18.65
CA ALA A 188 2.83 -9.64 17.80
C ALA A 188 4.21 -9.94 18.42
N CYS A 189 4.93 -8.90 18.87
CA CYS A 189 6.29 -9.05 19.42
C CYS A 189 6.37 -8.85 20.94
N GLY A 190 5.29 -8.44 21.59
CA GLY A 190 5.24 -8.27 23.05
C GLY A 190 5.90 -6.99 23.59
N THR A 191 6.54 -6.16 22.77
CA THR A 191 7.19 -4.93 23.23
C THR A 191 6.18 -3.89 23.72
N GLU A 192 6.58 -3.09 24.70
CA GLU A 192 5.78 -2.05 25.35
C GLU A 192 6.64 -0.83 25.72
N GLY A 193 6.03 0.23 26.26
CA GLY A 193 6.74 1.46 26.64
C GLY A 193 7.30 2.19 25.41
N GLU A 194 8.56 2.60 25.46
CA GLU A 194 9.24 3.30 24.35
C GLU A 194 9.36 2.48 23.07
N HIS A 195 9.22 1.16 23.15
CA HIS A 195 9.27 0.23 22.02
C HIS A 195 7.90 -0.32 21.63
N GLY A 196 6.86 0.05 22.38
CA GLY A 196 5.49 -0.35 22.09
C GLY A 196 4.87 0.39 20.91
N ARG A 197 3.55 0.24 20.78
CA ARG A 197 2.71 0.89 19.79
C ARG A 197 2.69 2.42 19.95
N VAL A 198 2.49 3.11 18.84
CA VAL A 198 2.26 4.56 18.78
C VAL A 198 1.15 4.84 17.78
N ASN A 199 0.36 5.88 18.04
CA ASN A 199 -0.71 6.31 17.14
C ASN A 199 -0.13 6.95 15.87
N TYR A 200 -0.80 6.71 14.73
CA TYR A 200 -0.51 7.47 13.52
C TYR A 200 -0.97 8.92 13.69
N THR A 201 -0.15 9.87 13.26
CA THR A 201 -0.49 11.30 13.28
C THR A 201 -1.45 11.69 12.15
N ARG A 202 -1.49 10.91 11.07
CA ARG A 202 -2.39 11.07 9.94
C ARG A 202 -3.01 9.72 9.57
N PRO A 203 -4.28 9.69 9.12
CA PRO A 203 -4.92 8.47 8.67
C PRO A 203 -4.11 7.80 7.56
N GLN A 204 -3.82 6.51 7.74
CA GLN A 204 -3.04 5.75 6.77
C GLN A 204 -3.90 5.35 5.60
N LYS A 205 -3.43 5.66 4.39
CA LYS A 205 -4.07 5.30 3.13
C LYS A 205 -3.27 4.21 2.43
N ARG A 206 -3.95 3.41 1.62
CA ARG A 206 -3.31 2.53 0.64
C ARG A 206 -3.94 2.79 -0.72
N LEU A 207 -3.17 2.53 -1.77
CA LEU A 207 -3.70 2.57 -3.12
C LEU A 207 -4.45 1.26 -3.40
N SER A 208 -5.75 1.36 -3.67
CA SER A 208 -6.56 0.26 -4.16
C SER A 208 -6.55 0.29 -5.68
N VAL A 209 -6.17 -0.81 -6.32
CA VAL A 209 -6.06 -0.92 -7.77
C VAL A 209 -7.21 -1.76 -8.31
N SER A 210 -7.92 -1.21 -9.29
CA SER A 210 -9.09 -1.84 -9.89
C SER A 210 -8.70 -2.59 -11.16
N GLY A 211 -9.12 -3.86 -11.25
CA GLY A 211 -9.00 -4.65 -12.48
C GLY A 211 -9.95 -4.22 -13.60
N LYS A 212 -10.76 -3.16 -13.44
CA LYS A 212 -11.69 -2.69 -14.48
C LYS A 212 -10.93 -2.14 -15.69
N ASN A 213 -11.56 -2.20 -16.86
CA ASN A 213 -11.01 -1.62 -18.07
C ASN A 213 -10.89 -0.08 -18.00
N VAL A 214 -10.03 0.45 -18.87
CA VAL A 214 -9.90 1.88 -19.16
C VAL A 214 -10.23 2.08 -20.64
N ASP A 215 -11.45 2.50 -20.93
CA ASP A 215 -11.96 2.82 -22.27
C ASP A 215 -11.97 1.66 -23.27
N GLN A 216 -12.22 0.45 -22.78
CA GLN A 216 -12.39 -0.69 -23.67
C GLN A 216 -13.70 -0.57 -24.44
N ASN A 217 -13.62 -0.69 -25.77
CA ASN A 217 -14.77 -0.62 -26.69
C ASN A 217 -15.54 0.71 -26.61
N GLU A 218 -14.92 1.79 -26.15
CA GLU A 218 -15.54 3.12 -26.16
C GLU A 218 -15.66 3.68 -27.57
N ASP A 219 -16.77 4.37 -27.84
CA ASP A 219 -16.94 5.16 -29.06
C ASP A 219 -16.45 6.60 -28.82
N PHE A 220 -15.15 6.81 -29.08
CA PHE A 220 -14.52 8.13 -28.93
C PHE A 220 -15.06 9.18 -29.92
N SER A 221 -15.83 8.79 -30.94
CA SER A 221 -16.43 9.76 -31.88
C SER A 221 -17.52 10.61 -31.23
N GLU A 222 -18.18 10.06 -30.21
CA GLU A 222 -19.22 10.72 -29.40
C GLU A 222 -18.63 11.65 -28.32
N TRP A 223 -17.34 11.52 -28.01
CA TRP A 223 -16.69 12.33 -26.99
C TRP A 223 -16.49 13.77 -27.45
N SER A 224 -16.59 14.71 -26.52
CA SER A 224 -16.28 16.12 -26.75
C SER A 224 -14.77 16.34 -26.92
N LEU A 225 -14.38 17.44 -27.56
CA LEU A 225 -12.97 17.80 -27.70
C LEU A 225 -12.22 17.91 -26.36
N PRO A 226 -12.79 18.51 -25.29
CA PRO A 226 -12.15 18.52 -23.98
C PRO A 226 -11.95 17.12 -23.37
N GLU A 227 -12.93 16.23 -23.46
CA GLU A 227 -12.80 14.85 -22.94
C GLU A 227 -11.71 14.07 -23.66
N LEU A 228 -11.66 14.17 -25.00
CA LEU A 228 -10.61 13.57 -25.80
C LEU A 228 -9.23 14.11 -25.43
N ARG A 229 -9.09 15.43 -25.25
CA ARG A 229 -7.81 16.05 -24.85
C ARG A 229 -7.36 15.55 -23.48
N ASN A 230 -8.26 15.50 -22.50
CA ASN A 230 -7.93 15.01 -21.17
C ASN A 230 -7.52 13.54 -21.20
N ARG A 231 -8.21 12.72 -22.00
CA ARG A 231 -7.88 11.30 -22.11
C ARG A 231 -6.58 11.02 -22.85
N VAL A 232 -6.34 11.75 -23.94
CA VAL A 232 -5.05 11.77 -24.63
C VAL A 232 -3.94 12.13 -23.67
N GLU A 233 -4.12 13.17 -22.86
CA GLU A 233 -3.09 13.61 -21.91
C GLU A 233 -2.80 12.52 -20.87
N LEU A 234 -3.83 11.85 -20.34
CA LEU A 234 -3.64 10.70 -19.44
C LEU A 234 -2.81 9.59 -20.09
N VAL A 235 -3.16 9.16 -21.30
CA VAL A 235 -2.46 8.06 -21.99
C VAL A 235 -1.04 8.49 -22.38
N ARG A 236 -0.82 9.74 -22.79
CA ARG A 236 0.52 10.27 -23.07
C ARG A 236 1.40 10.33 -21.82
N ARG A 237 0.88 10.79 -20.69
CA ARG A 237 1.62 10.77 -19.42
C ARG A 237 1.94 9.35 -18.98
N PHE A 238 1.04 8.39 -19.25
CA PHE A 238 1.32 6.96 -19.06
C PHE A 238 2.46 6.47 -19.96
N ASP A 239 2.45 6.83 -21.25
CA ASP A 239 3.51 6.44 -22.20
C ASP A 239 4.86 7.02 -21.80
N GLN A 240 4.89 8.28 -21.37
CA GLN A 240 6.10 8.95 -20.91
C GLN A 240 6.65 8.31 -19.63
N ALA A 241 5.79 7.98 -18.66
CA ALA A 241 6.21 7.23 -17.47
C ALA A 241 6.78 5.84 -17.83
N CYS A 242 6.22 5.16 -18.84
CA CYS A 242 6.79 3.91 -19.35
C CYS A 242 8.17 4.11 -20.00
N ASP A 243 8.38 5.22 -20.70
CA ASP A 243 9.69 5.60 -21.25
C ASP A 243 10.70 5.88 -20.13
N GLU A 244 10.31 6.60 -19.08
CA GLU A 244 11.13 6.87 -17.90
C GLU A 244 11.53 5.58 -17.17
N ILE A 245 10.60 4.64 -16.96
CA ILE A 245 10.90 3.31 -16.38
C ILE A 245 11.91 2.56 -17.24
N ARG A 246 11.74 2.60 -18.57
CA ARG A 246 12.65 1.95 -19.51
C ARG A 246 14.05 2.59 -19.45
N ASP A 247 14.14 3.91 -19.39
CA ASP A 247 15.40 4.62 -19.35
C ASP A 247 16.12 4.38 -18.00
N ASN A 248 15.39 4.33 -16.88
CA ASN A 248 15.93 3.91 -15.57
C ASN A 248 16.47 2.49 -15.62
N PHE A 249 15.73 1.55 -16.23
CA PHE A 249 16.20 0.17 -16.39
C PHE A 249 17.47 0.09 -17.26
N ILE A 250 17.53 0.84 -18.36
CA ILE A 250 18.74 0.92 -19.20
C ILE A 250 19.92 1.52 -18.41
N GLY A 251 19.68 2.56 -17.61
CA GLY A 251 20.68 3.14 -16.72
C GLY A 251 21.22 2.11 -15.72
N LEU A 252 20.31 1.36 -15.08
CA LEU A 252 20.65 0.33 -14.11
C LEU A 252 21.53 -0.77 -14.73
N ILE A 253 21.11 -1.37 -15.85
CA ILE A 253 21.89 -2.45 -16.50
C ILE A 253 23.22 -1.97 -17.11
N SER A 254 23.37 -0.67 -17.35
CA SER A 254 24.61 -0.08 -17.88
C SER A 254 25.61 0.25 -16.78
N THR A 255 25.16 0.42 -15.53
CA THR A 255 25.98 0.89 -14.41
C THR A 255 26.18 -0.16 -13.32
N CYS A 256 25.27 -1.13 -13.21
CA CYS A 256 25.28 -2.18 -12.20
C CYS A 256 25.53 -3.56 -12.83
N LYS A 257 26.00 -4.49 -11.99
CA LYS A 257 26.15 -5.90 -12.35
C LYS A 257 25.59 -6.76 -11.22
N VAL A 258 24.95 -7.86 -11.58
CA VAL A 258 24.48 -8.84 -10.61
C VAL A 258 25.67 -9.64 -10.09
N VAL A 259 25.78 -9.73 -8.77
CA VAL A 259 26.85 -10.49 -8.09
C VAL A 259 26.18 -11.48 -7.14
N GLU A 260 26.63 -12.73 -7.19
CA GLU A 260 26.18 -13.76 -6.24
C GLU A 260 27.01 -13.69 -4.97
N GLU A 261 26.35 -13.62 -3.82
CA GLU A 261 26.98 -13.68 -2.49
C GLU A 261 26.42 -14.86 -1.69
N VAL A 262 27.32 -15.69 -1.15
CA VAL A 262 26.93 -16.80 -0.26
C VAL A 262 27.11 -16.36 1.19
N VAL A 263 25.99 -16.13 1.89
CA VAL A 263 26.00 -15.75 3.31
C VAL A 263 25.90 -17.00 4.19
N MET A 264 26.96 -17.32 4.93
CA MET A 264 26.98 -18.43 5.90
C MET A 264 26.35 -17.97 7.22
N ILE A 265 25.18 -18.53 7.57
CA ILE A 265 24.50 -18.21 8.84
C ILE A 265 24.89 -19.26 9.90
N PRO A 266 25.59 -18.89 10.99
CA PRO A 266 25.89 -19.83 12.06
C PRO A 266 24.59 -20.30 12.73
N LYS A 267 24.37 -21.62 12.78
CA LYS A 267 23.16 -22.23 13.35
C LYS A 267 23.53 -23.21 14.46
N THR A 268 23.06 -22.93 15.67
CA THR A 268 23.13 -23.90 16.78
C THR A 268 21.94 -24.84 16.69
N VAL A 269 22.19 -26.15 16.66
CA VAL A 269 21.17 -27.20 16.63
C VAL A 269 21.44 -28.22 17.71
N LYS A 270 20.42 -28.57 18.50
CA LYS A 270 20.48 -29.69 19.44
C LYS A 270 20.07 -30.96 18.71
N ARG A 271 20.88 -32.01 18.79
CA ARG A 271 20.58 -33.34 18.25
C ARG A 271 20.69 -34.39 19.35
N ILE A 272 19.94 -35.48 19.18
CA ILE A 272 20.06 -36.66 20.03
C ILE A 272 21.29 -37.43 19.54
N GLU A 273 22.21 -37.72 20.44
CA GLU A 273 23.37 -38.58 20.20
C GLU A 273 23.21 -39.85 21.05
N CYS A 274 23.07 -41.00 20.39
CA CYS A 274 22.94 -42.28 21.08
C CYS A 274 24.33 -42.90 21.25
N CYS A 275 24.81 -42.99 22.49
CA CYS A 275 26.07 -43.67 22.81
C CYS A 275 25.98 -45.14 22.37
N HIS A 276 26.76 -45.54 21.36
CA HIS A 276 26.96 -46.96 21.08
C HIS A 276 27.99 -47.47 22.08
N ALA A 277 27.55 -48.29 23.03
CA ALA A 277 28.47 -49.01 23.91
C ALA A 277 29.26 -50.01 23.04
N SER A 278 30.58 -49.82 23.00
CA SER A 278 31.54 -50.75 22.41
C SER A 278 31.69 -52.00 23.26
#